data_AF-A0A9Q4SXK7-F1
#
_entry.id   AF-A0A9Q4SXK7-F1
#
_cell.length_a   1.000
_cell.length_b   1.000
_cell.length_c   1.000
_cell.angle_alpha   90.00
_cell.angle_beta   90.00
_cell.angle_gamma   90.00
#
_symmetry.space_group_name_H-M   'P 1'
#
loop_
_entity.id
_entity.type
_entity.pdbx_description
1 polymer ?
#
loop_
_entity_poly.entity_id
_entity_poly.type
_entity_poly.pdbx_seq_one_letter_code
_entity_poly.pdbx_strand_id
1 'polypeptide(L)'
;MKQIIISEGYLVSFWVPICEGYIIPEKYRGLNLNNHDSVVKLINDYLVPMARKYKSKSWHYFFKETLRYAINFWSNERLINIYMGVLPEIPPPQSKYIKMKDFYLLIWTGMYPNEECVVYTPELYKEVPSVEIGSF
;
A
#
# COMPACT_ATOMS: atom_id res chain seq x y z
N MET A 1 -24.49 9.77 9.85
CA MET A 1 -23.23 10.09 9.12
C MET A 1 -22.96 8.98 8.11
N LYS A 2 -22.38 9.31 6.95
CA LYS A 2 -21.97 8.30 5.96
C LYS A 2 -20.65 7.67 6.41
N GLN A 3 -20.57 6.34 6.45
CA GLN A 3 -19.33 5.61 6.79
C GLN A 3 -18.32 5.70 5.64
N ILE A 4 -17.03 5.77 6.00
CA ILE A 4 -15.90 5.67 5.09
C ILE A 4 -15.56 4.19 4.93
N ILE A 5 -15.77 3.66 3.73
CA ILE A 5 -15.47 2.25 3.43
C ILE A 5 -13.97 2.09 3.21
N ILE A 6 -13.38 1.11 3.88
CA ILE A 6 -11.99 0.69 3.70
C ILE A 6 -11.91 -0.81 3.49
N SER A 7 -10.87 -1.26 2.79
CA SER A 7 -10.65 -2.68 2.57
C SER A 7 -9.21 -2.95 2.18
N GLU A 8 -8.64 -4.06 2.66
CA GLU A 8 -7.28 -4.47 2.30
C GLU A 8 -7.11 -4.68 0.79
N GLY A 9 -8.19 -4.97 0.05
CA GLY A 9 -8.15 -5.10 -1.40
C GLY A 9 -7.61 -3.85 -2.12
N TYR A 10 -7.77 -2.65 -1.55
CA TYR A 10 -7.13 -1.44 -2.10
C TYR A 10 -5.61 -1.45 -1.92
N LEU A 11 -5.10 -2.00 -0.81
CA LEU A 11 -3.65 -2.16 -0.61
C LEU A 11 -3.09 -3.29 -1.48
N VAL A 12 -3.81 -4.41 -1.59
CA VAL A 12 -3.49 -5.51 -2.53
C VAL A 12 -3.36 -4.96 -3.95
N SER A 13 -4.36 -4.17 -4.38
CA SER A 13 -4.39 -3.55 -5.71
C SER A 13 -3.20 -2.63 -6.00
N PHE A 14 -2.64 -1.98 -4.98
CA PHE A 14 -1.44 -1.15 -5.10
C PHE A 14 -0.19 -1.99 -5.34
N TRP A 15 -0.12 -3.20 -4.78
CA TRP A 15 1.03 -4.10 -4.92
C TRP A 15 1.00 -4.95 -6.19
N VAL A 16 -0.12 -5.01 -6.91
CA VAL A 16 -0.28 -5.72 -8.20
C VAL A 16 0.92 -5.60 -9.15
N PRO A 17 1.54 -4.41 -9.35
CA PRO A 17 2.66 -4.27 -10.30
C PRO A 17 3.94 -5.03 -9.93
N ILE A 18 4.03 -5.62 -8.74
CA ILE A 18 5.18 -6.45 -8.30
C ILE A 18 4.78 -7.89 -7.97
N CYS A 19 3.54 -8.27 -8.26
CA CYS A 19 3.06 -9.65 -8.09
C CYS A 19 3.72 -10.61 -9.09
N GLU A 20 3.79 -11.87 -8.69
CA GLU A 20 4.15 -12.98 -9.57
C GLU A 20 3.31 -12.93 -10.86
N GLY A 21 3.99 -13.05 -11.99
CA GLY A 21 3.37 -13.04 -13.32
C GLY A 21 3.22 -11.65 -13.95
N TYR A 22 3.59 -10.57 -13.24
CA TYR A 22 3.70 -9.24 -13.82
C TYR A 22 5.12 -8.94 -14.30
N ILE A 23 5.24 -8.25 -15.43
CA ILE A 23 6.55 -7.83 -15.95
C ILE A 23 7.04 -6.64 -15.13
N ILE A 24 7.90 -6.91 -14.15
CA ILE A 24 8.61 -5.88 -13.39
C ILE A 24 9.79 -5.38 -14.24
N PRO A 25 9.95 -4.05 -14.45
CA PRO A 25 11.11 -3.53 -15.15
C PRO A 25 12.42 -3.94 -14.45
N GLU A 26 13.42 -4.37 -15.23
CA GLU A 26 14.67 -4.97 -14.72
C GLU A 26 15.37 -4.12 -13.65
N LYS A 27 15.30 -2.79 -13.76
CA LYS A 27 15.88 -1.85 -12.77
C LYS A 27 15.26 -1.90 -11.37
N TYR A 28 14.11 -2.57 -11.20
CA TYR A 28 13.43 -2.77 -9.92
C TYR A 28 13.47 -4.23 -9.45
N ARG A 29 13.89 -5.16 -10.32
CA ARG A 29 14.02 -6.57 -9.98
C ARG A 29 15.16 -6.74 -8.97
N GLY A 30 14.94 -7.56 -7.94
CA GLY A 30 15.95 -7.86 -6.92
C GLY A 30 16.29 -6.71 -5.96
N LEU A 31 15.48 -5.64 -5.92
CA LEU A 31 15.66 -4.57 -4.94
C LEU A 31 15.61 -5.12 -3.51
N ASN A 32 16.56 -4.71 -2.68
CA ASN A 32 16.61 -5.10 -1.27
C ASN A 32 15.83 -4.10 -0.42
N LEU A 33 14.61 -4.46 -0.01
CA LEU A 33 13.75 -3.56 0.78
C LEU A 33 14.21 -3.35 2.23
N ASN A 34 15.34 -3.95 2.64
CA ASN A 34 16.03 -3.56 3.88
C ASN A 34 16.85 -2.26 3.72
N ASN A 35 17.02 -1.76 2.50
CA ASN A 35 17.71 -0.51 2.19
C ASN A 35 16.68 0.59 1.85
N HIS A 36 16.78 1.72 2.55
CA HIS A 36 15.83 2.83 2.39
C HIS A 36 15.81 3.37 0.96
N ASP A 37 16.95 3.51 0.29
CA ASP A 37 17.00 4.03 -1.08
C ASP A 37 16.32 3.09 -2.07
N SER A 38 16.47 1.77 -1.89
CA SER A 38 15.76 0.75 -2.67
C SER A 38 14.25 0.85 -2.48
N VAL A 39 13.80 1.07 -1.24
CA VAL A 39 12.38 1.28 -0.92
C VAL A 39 11.85 2.54 -1.61
N VAL A 40 12.55 3.67 -1.46
CA VAL A 40 12.16 4.95 -2.07
C VAL A 40 12.10 4.83 -3.58
N LYS A 41 13.10 4.18 -4.18
CA LYS A 41 13.14 3.92 -5.62
C LYS A 41 11.95 3.09 -6.08
N LEU A 42 11.63 1.99 -5.38
CA LEU A 42 10.47 1.16 -5.74
C LEU A 42 9.16 1.95 -5.62
N ILE A 43 8.95 2.67 -4.51
CA ILE A 43 7.70 3.37 -4.24
C ILE A 43 7.55 4.58 -5.17
N ASN A 44 8.51 5.50 -5.16
CA ASN A 44 8.38 6.80 -5.81
C ASN A 44 8.65 6.74 -7.32
N ASP A 45 9.53 5.87 -7.79
CA ASP A 45 9.86 5.82 -9.22
C ASP A 45 9.02 4.79 -9.99
N TYR A 46 8.36 3.85 -9.30
CA TYR A 46 7.56 2.80 -9.94
C TYR A 46 6.12 2.76 -9.47
N LEU A 47 5.86 2.37 -8.21
CA LEU A 47 4.50 2.05 -7.76
C LEU A 47 3.57 3.27 -7.71
N VAL A 48 4.03 4.40 -7.19
CA VAL A 48 3.26 5.65 -7.14
C VAL A 48 2.94 6.17 -8.55
N PRO A 49 3.90 6.27 -9.48
CA PRO A 49 3.62 6.60 -10.87
C PRO A 49 2.62 5.65 -11.54
N MET A 50 2.74 4.33 -11.30
CA MET A 50 1.81 3.33 -11.83
C MET A 50 0.39 3.56 -11.30
N ALA A 51 0.23 3.75 -9.98
CA ALA A 51 -1.07 4.02 -9.38
C ALA A 51 -1.70 5.30 -9.96
N ARG A 52 -0.95 6.40 -10.02
CA ARG A 52 -1.42 7.69 -10.56
C ARG A 52 -1.82 7.62 -12.03
N LYS A 53 -1.12 6.81 -12.83
CA LYS A 53 -1.37 6.69 -14.27
C LYS A 53 -2.57 5.81 -14.59
N TYR A 54 -2.74 4.71 -13.86
CA TYR A 54 -3.66 3.64 -14.27
C TYR A 54 -4.89 3.47 -13.38
N LYS A 55 -4.92 4.04 -12.16
CA LYS A 55 -6.06 3.87 -11.25
C LYS A 55 -7.07 5.02 -11.38
N SER A 56 -8.35 4.69 -11.14
CA SER A 56 -9.45 5.64 -11.23
C SER A 56 -9.47 6.62 -10.06
N LYS A 57 -10.15 7.76 -10.22
CA LYS A 57 -10.35 8.74 -9.13
C LYS A 57 -11.00 8.10 -7.88
N SER A 58 -11.98 7.22 -8.09
CA SER A 58 -12.65 6.50 -7.00
C SER A 58 -11.67 5.59 -6.26
N TRP A 59 -10.82 4.86 -7.00
CA TRP A 59 -9.78 4.03 -6.39
C TRP A 59 -8.84 4.86 -5.51
N HIS A 60 -8.39 6.03 -6.00
CA HIS A 60 -7.52 6.91 -5.23
C HIS A 60 -8.14 7.35 -3.90
N TYR A 61 -9.45 7.68 -3.90
CA TYR A 61 -10.16 8.03 -2.67
C TYR A 61 -10.14 6.87 -1.67
N PHE A 62 -10.59 5.68 -2.08
CA PHE A 62 -10.66 4.54 -1.16
C PHE A 62 -9.29 4.00 -0.75
N PHE A 63 -8.31 4.02 -1.64
CA PHE A 63 -6.92 3.69 -1.33
C PHE A 63 -6.36 4.67 -0.31
N LYS A 64 -6.58 5.97 -0.46
CA LYS A 64 -6.16 6.97 0.54
C LYS A 64 -6.72 6.64 1.92
N GLU A 65 -8.04 6.48 2.01
CA GLU A 65 -8.70 6.23 3.28
C GLU A 65 -8.30 4.89 3.91
N THR A 66 -8.14 3.85 3.09
CA THR A 66 -7.63 2.54 3.53
C THR A 66 -6.20 2.66 4.04
N LEU A 67 -5.31 3.30 3.28
CA LEU A 67 -3.91 3.47 3.64
C LEU A 67 -3.76 4.25 4.95
N ARG A 68 -4.50 5.36 5.08
CA ARG A 68 -4.50 6.18 6.30
C ARG A 68 -4.91 5.34 7.52
N TYR A 69 -6.01 4.60 7.40
CA TYR A 69 -6.50 3.74 8.48
C TYR A 69 -5.52 2.61 8.81
N ALA A 70 -4.99 1.94 7.79
CA ALA A 70 -4.05 0.83 7.92
C ALA A 70 -2.78 1.23 8.68
N ILE A 71 -2.18 2.38 8.34
CA ILE A 71 -1.00 2.91 9.03
C ILE A 71 -1.29 3.15 10.53
N ASN A 72 -2.45 3.71 10.84
CA ASN A 72 -2.83 4.03 12.22
C ASN A 72 -3.18 2.76 13.03
N PHE A 73 -4.01 1.86 12.51
CA PHE A 73 -4.67 0.83 13.33
C PHE A 73 -4.32 -0.62 12.99
N TRP A 74 -3.88 -0.94 11.77
CA TRP A 74 -3.56 -2.34 11.45
C TRP A 74 -2.20 -2.75 12.04
N SER A 75 -2.04 -4.03 12.39
CA SER A 75 -0.79 -4.55 12.93
C SER A 75 0.27 -4.70 11.83
N ASN A 76 1.56 -4.70 12.19
CA ASN A 76 2.63 -4.99 11.23
C ASN A 76 2.48 -6.38 10.59
N GLU A 77 2.07 -7.37 11.38
CA GLU A 77 1.80 -8.73 10.89
C GLU A 77 0.72 -8.74 9.81
N ARG A 78 -0.40 -8.02 10.03
CA ARG A 78 -1.45 -7.90 9.03
C ARG A 78 -0.95 -7.25 7.75
N LEU A 79 -0.17 -6.16 7.87
CA LEU A 79 0.40 -5.46 6.71
C LEU A 79 1.38 -6.35 5.93
N ILE A 80 2.18 -7.17 6.63
CA ILE A 80 3.06 -8.15 6.00
C ILE A 80 2.23 -9.21 5.28
N ASN A 81 1.17 -9.73 5.90
CA ASN A 81 0.31 -10.73 5.27
C ASN A 81 -0.38 -10.21 4.01
N ILE A 82 -0.81 -8.94 4.00
CA ILE A 82 -1.36 -8.29 2.80
C ILE A 82 -0.31 -8.23 1.69
N TYR A 83 0.92 -7.81 2.01
CA TYR A 83 2.01 -7.74 1.05
C TYR A 83 2.39 -9.13 0.51
N MET A 84 2.54 -10.13 1.39
CA MET A 84 2.90 -11.49 0.99
C MET A 84 1.76 -12.21 0.27
N GLY A 85 0.51 -11.89 0.59
CA GLY A 85 -0.67 -12.47 -0.03
C GLY A 85 -0.80 -12.16 -1.52
N VAL A 86 -0.08 -11.16 -2.02
CA VAL A 86 -0.02 -10.86 -3.46
C VAL A 86 1.06 -11.62 -4.21
N LEU A 87 1.81 -12.51 -3.51
CA LEU A 87 2.95 -13.25 -4.05
C LEU A 87 3.96 -12.32 -4.74
N PRO A 88 4.56 -11.36 -4.01
CA PRO A 88 5.43 -10.36 -4.62
C PRO A 88 6.76 -10.99 -5.06
N GLU A 89 7.25 -10.63 -6.26
CA GLU A 89 8.58 -11.05 -6.73
C GLU A 89 9.70 -10.30 -5.99
N ILE A 90 9.37 -9.20 -5.32
CA ILE A 90 10.29 -8.47 -4.44
C ILE A 90 9.95 -8.87 -2.99
N PRO A 91 10.89 -9.45 -2.23
CA PRO A 91 10.62 -9.85 -0.86
C PRO A 91 10.41 -8.62 0.04
N PRO A 92 9.56 -8.72 1.08
CA PRO A 92 9.33 -7.62 2.01
C PRO A 92 10.60 -7.28 2.80
N PRO A 93 10.66 -6.11 3.46
CA PRO A 93 11.68 -5.84 4.46
C PRO A 93 11.70 -6.96 5.52
N GLN A 94 12.88 -7.55 5.76
CA GLN A 94 13.10 -8.59 6.78
C GLN A 94 13.82 -8.05 8.02
N SER A 95 14.25 -6.78 7.96
CA SER A 95 14.99 -6.11 9.02
C SER A 95 14.12 -5.87 10.25
N LYS A 96 14.65 -6.21 11.42
CA LYS A 96 14.05 -5.83 12.71
C LYS A 96 13.90 -4.31 12.91
N TYR A 97 14.57 -3.52 12.08
CA TYR A 97 14.60 -2.05 12.17
C TYR A 97 13.62 -1.34 11.23
N ILE A 98 13.17 -1.99 10.15
CA ILE A 98 12.16 -1.42 9.24
C ILE A 98 10.84 -2.12 9.53
N LYS A 99 9.93 -1.41 10.19
CA LYS A 99 8.59 -1.95 10.41
C LYS A 99 7.79 -1.79 9.13
N MET A 100 6.91 -2.74 8.85
CA MET A 100 6.04 -2.65 7.68
C MET A 100 5.21 -1.37 7.68
N LYS A 101 4.80 -0.86 8.86
CA LYS A 101 4.16 0.46 8.98
C LYS A 101 5.00 1.61 8.40
N ASP A 102 6.32 1.62 8.63
CA ASP A 102 7.21 2.67 8.10
C ASP A 102 7.28 2.59 6.56
N PHE A 103 7.25 1.37 6.03
CA PHE A 103 7.18 1.13 4.59
C PHE A 103 5.86 1.64 3.98
N TYR A 104 4.72 1.40 4.63
CA TYR A 104 3.43 1.96 4.21
C TYR A 104 3.36 3.50 4.39
N LEU A 105 4.04 4.05 5.39
CA LEU A 105 4.16 5.51 5.56
C LEU A 105 4.93 6.14 4.40
N LEU A 106 5.95 5.48 3.86
CA LEU A 106 6.65 5.96 2.66
C LEU A 106 5.71 6.02 1.44
N ILE A 107 4.81 5.04 1.28
CA ILE A 107 3.75 5.09 0.25
C ILE A 107 2.85 6.31 0.46
N TRP A 108 2.44 6.58 1.70
CA TRP A 108 1.66 7.77 2.02
C TRP A 108 2.38 9.04 1.59
N THR A 109 3.65 9.21 1.98
CA THR A 109 4.43 10.41 1.63
C THR A 109 4.61 10.59 0.13
N GLY A 110 4.77 9.50 -0.63
CA GLY A 110 4.86 9.57 -2.09
C GLY A 110 3.53 9.92 -2.76
N MET A 111 2.41 9.38 -2.25
CA MET A 111 1.09 9.60 -2.81
C MET A 111 0.49 10.97 -2.43
N TYR A 112 0.63 11.36 -1.16
CA TYR A 112 -0.04 12.50 -0.51
C TYR A 112 0.95 13.34 0.33
N PRO A 113 1.98 13.94 -0.29
CA PRO A 113 3.10 14.58 0.42
C PRO A 113 2.72 15.75 1.33
N ASN A 114 1.55 16.36 1.10
CA ASN A 114 1.06 17.53 1.84
C ASN A 114 -0.16 17.21 2.73
N GLU A 115 -0.49 15.93 2.94
CA GLU A 115 -1.60 15.51 3.79
C GLU A 115 -1.10 14.79 5.05
N GLU A 116 -1.79 15.03 6.18
CA GLU A 116 -1.54 14.29 7.41
C GLU A 116 -2.05 12.84 7.32
N CYS A 117 -1.25 11.90 7.82
CA CYS A 117 -1.61 10.49 7.94
C CYS A 117 -2.20 10.17 9.33
N VAL A 118 -3.16 10.96 9.81
CA VAL A 118 -3.77 10.79 11.14
C VAL A 118 -5.26 10.51 10.99
N VAL A 119 -5.77 9.54 11.74
CA VAL A 119 -7.22 9.28 11.84
C VAL A 119 -7.72 9.82 13.18
N TYR A 120 -8.53 10.87 13.12
CA TYR A 120 -9.11 11.52 14.31
C TYR A 120 -10.40 10.85 14.79
N THR A 121 -11.12 10.14 13.90
CA THR A 121 -12.47 9.63 14.18
C THR A 121 -12.61 8.20 13.61
N PRO A 122 -11.98 7.20 14.24
CA PRO A 122 -11.94 5.82 13.75
C PRO A 122 -13.33 5.19 13.58
N GLU A 123 -14.33 5.59 14.36
CA GLU A 123 -15.70 5.10 14.31
C GLU A 123 -16.44 5.42 13.00
N LEU A 124 -15.90 6.31 12.17
CA LEU A 124 -16.44 6.61 10.84
C LEU A 124 -16.02 5.57 9.80
N TYR A 125 -14.97 4.80 10.09
CA TYR A 125 -14.46 3.80 9.18
C TYR A 125 -15.24 2.49 9.34
N LYS A 126 -15.63 1.92 8.21
CA LYS A 126 -16.19 0.58 8.14
C LYS A 126 -15.31 -0.25 7.22
N GLU A 127 -14.66 -1.25 7.80
CA GLU A 127 -13.92 -2.24 7.03
C GLU A 127 -14.89 -3.22 6.37
N VAL A 128 -14.66 -3.50 5.09
CA VAL A 128 -15.41 -4.49 4.32
C VAL A 128 -14.45 -5.51 3.67
N PRO A 129 -14.88 -6.77 3.51
CA PRO A 129 -14.11 -7.78 2.79
C PRO A 129 -13.75 -7.36 1.36
N SER A 130 -12.58 -7.78 0.87
CA SER A 130 -12.12 -7.51 -0.49
C SER A 130 -13.06 -8.05 -1.59
N VAL A 131 -13.89 -9.05 -1.26
CA VAL A 131 -14.87 -9.61 -2.22
C VAL A 131 -16.02 -8.63 -2.50
N GLU A 132 -16.29 -7.69 -1.59
CA GLU A 132 -17.42 -6.76 -1.65
C GLU A 132 -17.12 -5.49 -2.45
N ILE A 133 -15.85 -5.23 -2.78
CA ILE A 133 -15.41 -4.01 -3.50
C ILE A 133 -15.13 -4.26 -4.99
N GLY A 134 -15.28 -5.50 -5.47
CA GLY A 134 -15.05 -5.91 -6.86
C GLY A 134 -13.56 -6.09 -7.23
N SER A 135 -13.31 -6.55 -8.46
CA SER A 135 -11.95 -6.75 -8.99
C SER A 135 -11.31 -5.41 -9.43
N PHE A 136 -10.00 -5.24 -9.21
CA PHE A 136 -9.23 -4.00 -9.44
C PHE A 136 -8.18 -4.07 -10.55
#